data_AF-A0A7K2XZ07-F1
#
_entry.id   AF-A0A7K2XZ07-F1
#
_cell.length_a   1.000
_cell.length_b   1.000
_cell.length_c   1.000
_cell.angle_alpha   90.00
_cell.angle_beta   90.00
_cell.angle_gamma   90.00
#
_symmetry.space_group_name_H-M   'P 1'
#
loop_
_entity.id
_entity.type
_entity.pdbx_description
1 polymer ?
#
loop_
_entity_poly.entity_id
_entity_poly.type
_entity_poly.pdbx_seq_one_letter_code
_entity_poly.pdbx_strand_id
1 'polypeptide(L)'
;MADQGTSGTIRRGTVVTVASAVLVSLLHAGAGFFVLCALLTRSEGPWDRTVTDAARLFAGLGLAVELPAVAVTAACVATGRLRRWWYVPAAALVLTALARMLFAPRP
;
A
#
# COMPACT_ATOMS: atom_id res chain seq x y z
N MET A 1 25.53 30.25 -22.85
CA MET A 1 24.21 30.61 -22.28
C MET A 1 23.19 29.46 -22.41
N ALA A 2 23.62 28.19 -22.43
CA ALA A 2 22.76 27.01 -22.58
C ALA A 2 22.62 26.16 -21.30
N ASP A 3 23.46 26.38 -20.28
CA ASP A 3 23.51 25.55 -19.06
C ASP A 3 22.38 25.77 -18.04
N GLN A 4 21.70 26.92 -18.10
CA GLN A 4 20.62 27.21 -17.15
C GLN A 4 19.32 26.46 -17.48
N GLY A 5 19.05 26.20 -18.76
CA GLY A 5 17.83 25.51 -19.21
C GLY A 5 17.82 24.00 -18.94
N THR A 6 18.99 23.35 -19.06
CA THR A 6 19.18 21.92 -18.78
C THR A 6 19.09 21.61 -17.29
N SER A 7 19.66 22.46 -16.42
CA SER A 7 19.60 22.30 -14.96
C SER A 7 18.16 22.36 -14.42
N GLY A 8 17.32 23.24 -14.96
CA GLY A 8 15.91 23.37 -14.55
C GLY A 8 15.07 22.12 -14.87
N THR A 9 15.27 21.52 -16.04
CA THR A 9 14.53 20.33 -16.48
C THR A 9 14.89 19.09 -15.65
N ILE A 10 16.18 18.90 -15.35
CA ILE A 10 16.65 17.78 -14.51
C ILE A 10 16.08 17.91 -13.09
N ARG A 11 16.14 19.11 -12.49
CA ARG A 11 15.59 19.36 -11.15
C ARG A 11 14.09 19.08 -11.08
N ARG A 12 13.33 19.50 -12.10
CA ARG A 12 11.88 19.22 -12.17
C ARG A 12 11.62 17.71 -12.29
N GLY A 13 12.35 17.00 -13.14
CA GLY A 13 12.22 15.54 -13.26
C GLY A 13 12.48 14.80 -11.94
N THR A 14 13.52 15.19 -11.20
CA THR A 14 13.84 14.62 -9.88
C THR A 14 12.76 14.93 -8.85
N VAL A 15 12.32 16.19 -8.73
CA VAL A 15 11.28 16.59 -7.76
C VAL A 15 10.00 15.81 -7.97
N VAL A 16 9.54 15.71 -9.21
CA VAL A 16 8.30 14.98 -9.49
C VAL A 16 8.51 13.50 -9.12
N THR A 17 9.67 12.91 -9.45
CA THR A 17 9.97 11.49 -9.14
C THR A 17 9.95 11.22 -7.63
N VAL A 18 10.58 12.10 -6.85
CA VAL A 18 10.54 12.04 -5.38
C VAL A 18 9.11 12.18 -4.87
N ALA A 19 8.34 13.15 -5.37
CA ALA A 19 6.95 13.33 -4.98
C ALA A 19 6.09 12.08 -5.27
N SER A 20 6.33 11.42 -6.39
CA SER A 20 5.65 10.16 -6.72
C SER A 20 6.05 9.00 -5.82
N ALA A 21 7.33 8.87 -5.49
CA ALA A 21 7.80 7.88 -4.52
C ALA A 21 7.16 8.11 -3.13
N VAL A 22 7.08 9.36 -2.69
CA VAL A 22 6.42 9.75 -1.42
C VAL A 22 4.94 9.42 -1.45
N LEU A 23 4.22 9.81 -2.51
CA LEU A 23 2.80 9.53 -2.65
C LEU A 23 2.50 8.02 -2.61
N VAL A 24 3.25 7.23 -3.37
CA VAL A 24 3.10 5.75 -3.37
C VAL A 24 3.39 5.18 -1.99
N SER A 25 4.44 5.67 -1.31
CA SER A 25 4.79 5.21 0.04
C SER A 25 3.70 5.52 1.06
N LEU A 26 3.07 6.70 0.99
CA LEU A 26 1.97 7.08 1.87
C LEU A 26 0.73 6.23 1.64
N LEU A 27 0.42 5.88 0.38
CA LEU A 27 -0.69 4.99 0.06
C LEU A 27 -0.46 3.59 0.64
N HIS A 28 0.74 3.01 0.46
CA HIS A 28 1.10 1.74 1.07
C HIS A 28 1.11 1.79 2.61
N ALA A 29 1.53 2.91 3.20
CA ALA A 29 1.48 3.09 4.65
C ALA A 29 0.04 3.09 5.17
N GLY A 30 -0.89 3.73 4.44
CA GLY A 30 -2.32 3.71 4.75
C GLY A 30 -2.91 2.30 4.69
N ALA A 31 -2.64 1.56 3.62
CA ALA A 31 -3.06 0.16 3.52
C ALA A 31 -2.43 -0.72 4.61
N GLY A 32 -1.13 -0.52 4.85
CA GLY A 32 -0.37 -1.21 5.90
C GLY A 32 -0.91 -0.96 7.30
N PHE A 33 -1.38 0.25 7.61
CA PHE A 33 -2.04 0.56 8.88
C PHE A 33 -3.28 -0.32 9.09
N PHE A 34 -4.16 -0.43 8.09
CA PHE A 34 -5.35 -1.28 8.20
C PHE A 34 -5.01 -2.77 8.29
N VAL A 35 -4.04 -3.24 7.52
CA VAL A 35 -3.55 -4.64 7.61
C VAL A 35 -2.97 -4.90 9.00
N LEU A 36 -2.21 -3.96 9.56
CA LEU A 36 -1.66 -4.07 10.92
C LEU A 36 -2.78 -4.14 11.96
N CYS A 37 -3.82 -3.30 11.86
CA CYS A 37 -5.00 -3.39 12.73
C CYS A 37 -5.66 -4.78 12.64
N ALA A 38 -5.78 -5.35 11.44
CA ALA A 38 -6.32 -6.69 11.25
C ALA A 38 -5.46 -7.78 11.93
N LEU A 39 -4.13 -7.64 11.88
CA LEU A 39 -3.19 -8.56 12.55
C LEU A 39 -3.23 -8.44 14.08
N LEU A 40 -3.39 -7.22 14.60
CA LEU A 40 -3.44 -6.96 16.03
C LEU A 40 -4.81 -7.28 16.66
N THR A 41 -5.85 -7.46 15.84
CA THR A 41 -7.18 -7.89 16.29
C THR A 41 -7.13 -9.36 16.72
N ARG A 42 -7.13 -9.60 18.04
CA ARG A 42 -7.08 -10.93 18.67
C ARG A 42 -8.38 -11.24 19.40
N SER A 43 -8.70 -12.52 19.47
CA SER A 43 -9.90 -13.07 20.11
C SER A 43 -9.65 -13.30 21.60
N GLU A 44 -10.62 -12.94 22.45
CA GLU A 44 -10.60 -13.27 23.87
C GLU A 44 -11.01 -14.74 24.14
N GLY A 45 -11.62 -15.40 23.14
CA GLY A 45 -12.00 -16.81 23.21
C GLY A 45 -12.83 -17.26 22.00
N PRO A 46 -13.02 -18.57 21.79
CA PRO A 46 -13.67 -19.14 20.59
C PRO A 46 -15.09 -18.63 20.31
N TRP A 47 -15.75 -18.06 21.33
CA TRP A 47 -17.10 -17.48 21.24
C TRP A 47 -17.13 -16.05 20.69
N ASP A 48 -15.98 -15.37 20.58
CA ASP A 48 -15.90 -13.97 20.18
C ASP A 48 -15.95 -13.83 18.65
N ARG A 49 -17.18 -13.69 18.13
CA ARG A 49 -17.44 -13.49 16.71
C ARG A 49 -17.09 -12.07 16.25
N THR A 50 -17.09 -11.07 17.14
CA THR A 50 -16.85 -9.66 16.80
C THR A 50 -15.43 -9.43 16.28
N VAL A 51 -14.46 -10.18 16.82
CA VAL A 51 -13.06 -10.16 16.38
C VAL A 51 -12.89 -10.70 14.97
N THR A 52 -13.69 -11.70 14.58
CA THR A 52 -13.63 -12.25 13.22
C THR A 52 -14.09 -11.22 12.21
N ASP A 53 -15.20 -10.54 12.48
CA ASP A 53 -15.76 -9.50 11.62
C ASP A 53 -14.85 -8.27 11.57
N ALA A 54 -14.33 -7.83 12.72
CA ALA A 54 -13.39 -6.70 12.80
C ALA A 54 -12.09 -6.98 12.03
N ALA A 55 -11.52 -8.18 12.17
CA ALA A 55 -10.33 -8.56 11.44
C ALA A 55 -10.56 -8.62 9.92
N ARG A 56 -11.71 -9.16 9.48
CA ARG A 56 -12.09 -9.18 8.06
C ARG A 56 -12.34 -7.76 7.53
N LEU A 57 -12.99 -6.91 8.31
CA LEU A 57 -13.24 -5.51 7.97
C LEU A 57 -11.93 -4.76 7.76
N PHE A 58 -11.00 -4.80 8.72
CA PHE A 58 -9.73 -4.11 8.60
C PHE A 58 -8.86 -4.65 7.46
N ALA A 59 -8.82 -5.97 7.26
CA ALA A 59 -8.14 -6.54 6.10
C ALA A 59 -8.77 -6.07 4.77
N GLY A 60 -10.11 -5.97 4.72
CA GLY A 60 -10.84 -5.51 3.55
C GLY A 60 -10.60 -4.03 3.26
N LEU A 61 -10.57 -3.19 4.29
CA LEU A 61 -10.19 -1.78 4.17
C LEU A 61 -8.75 -1.63 3.68
N GLY A 62 -7.83 -2.46 4.18
CA GLY A 62 -6.45 -2.51 3.68
C GLY A 62 -6.38 -2.80 2.19
N LEU A 63 -7.12 -3.80 1.70
CA LEU A 63 -7.21 -4.12 0.27
C LEU A 63 -7.84 -2.98 -0.54
N ALA A 64 -8.90 -2.34 -0.02
CA ALA A 64 -9.57 -1.23 -0.69
C ALA A 64 -8.65 -0.01 -0.86
N VAL A 65 -7.81 0.28 0.14
CA VAL A 65 -6.81 1.36 0.11
C VAL A 65 -5.60 0.98 -0.76
N GLU A 66 -5.28 -0.30 -0.86
CA GLU A 66 -4.17 -0.78 -1.69
C GLU A 66 -4.50 -0.70 -3.21
N LEU A 67 -5.77 -0.76 -3.61
CA LEU A 67 -6.19 -0.59 -5.01
C LEU A 67 -5.67 0.72 -5.66
N PRO A 68 -5.93 1.91 -5.09
CA PRO A 68 -5.36 3.14 -5.63
C PRO A 68 -3.84 3.17 -5.52
N ALA A 69 -3.23 2.56 -4.49
CA ALA A 69 -1.78 2.46 -4.36
C ALA A 69 -1.15 1.71 -5.56
N VAL A 70 -1.73 0.58 -5.95
CA VAL A 70 -1.30 -0.21 -7.11
C VAL A 70 -1.51 0.56 -8.40
N ALA A 71 -2.65 1.23 -8.57
CA ALA A 71 -2.92 2.03 -9.77
C ALA A 71 -1.91 3.18 -9.95
N VAL A 72 -1.62 3.92 -8.87
CA VAL A 72 -0.64 5.01 -8.89
C VAL A 72 0.77 4.46 -9.12
N THR A 73 1.12 3.32 -8.50
CA THR A 73 2.40 2.64 -8.74
C THR A 73 2.54 2.26 -10.21
N ALA A 74 1.50 1.68 -10.81
CA ALA A 74 1.49 1.32 -12.22
C ALA A 74 1.65 2.52 -13.15
N ALA A 75 0.96 3.62 -12.89
CA ALA A 75 1.14 4.86 -13.65
C ALA A 75 2.59 5.39 -13.54
N CYS A 76 3.18 5.34 -12.35
CA CYS A 76 4.56 5.79 -12.13
C CYS A 76 5.61 4.88 -12.78
N VAL A 77 5.38 3.57 -12.81
CA VAL A 77 6.25 2.60 -13.50
C VAL A 77 6.11 2.75 -15.02
N ALA A 78 4.89 2.90 -15.54
CA ALA A 78 4.64 3.08 -16.97
C ALA A 78 5.28 4.37 -17.53
N THR A 79 5.35 5.42 -16.72
CA THR A 79 6.02 6.67 -17.07
C THR A 79 7.54 6.65 -16.86
N GLY A 80 8.12 5.50 -16.46
CA GLY A 80 9.55 5.33 -16.21
C GLY A 80 10.06 6.02 -14.93
N ARG A 81 9.15 6.50 -14.07
CA ARG A 81 9.46 7.31 -12.89
C ARG A 81 9.81 6.43 -11.69
N LEU A 82 9.23 5.22 -11.61
CA LEU A 82 9.54 4.20 -10.61
C LEU A 82 9.94 2.87 -11.28
N ARG A 83 10.67 2.03 -10.54
CA ARG A 83 11.06 0.68 -10.99
C ARG A 83 9.99 -0.35 -10.63
N ARG A 84 9.95 -1.48 -11.34
CA ARG A 84 9.01 -2.59 -11.07
C ARG A 84 9.11 -3.16 -9.64
N TRP A 85 10.24 -3.00 -8.97
CA TRP A 85 10.40 -3.39 -7.55
C TRP A 85 9.44 -2.67 -6.59
N TRP A 86 8.85 -1.54 -7.01
CA TRP A 86 7.83 -0.82 -6.22
C TRP A 86 6.50 -1.59 -6.08
N TYR A 87 6.30 -2.71 -6.77
CA TYR A 87 5.15 -3.59 -6.54
C TYR A 87 5.34 -4.54 -5.34
N VAL A 88 6.55 -4.66 -4.79
CA VAL A 88 6.83 -5.57 -3.66
C VAL A 88 6.00 -5.23 -2.41
N PRO A 89 5.90 -3.96 -1.97
CA PRO A 89 5.03 -3.60 -0.84
C PRO A 89 3.57 -3.97 -1.08
N ALA A 90 3.05 -3.70 -2.28
CA ALA A 90 1.69 -4.05 -2.65
C ALA A 90 1.44 -5.55 -2.55
N ALA A 91 2.32 -6.36 -3.15
CA ALA A 91 2.21 -7.81 -3.10
C ALA A 91 2.24 -8.33 -1.65
N ALA A 92 3.15 -7.81 -0.83
CA ALA A 92 3.25 -8.18 0.59
C ALA A 92 1.97 -7.84 1.37
N LEU A 93 1.41 -6.64 1.18
CA LEU A 93 0.20 -6.19 1.85
C LEU A 93 -1.02 -7.01 1.42
N VAL A 94 -1.20 -7.22 0.11
CA VAL A 94 -2.30 -8.03 -0.43
C VAL A 94 -2.25 -9.45 0.11
N LEU A 95 -1.08 -10.11 0.04
CA LEU A 95 -0.92 -11.48 0.54
C LEU A 95 -1.19 -11.57 2.04
N THR A 96 -0.71 -10.59 2.82
CA THR A 96 -0.93 -10.54 4.26
C THR A 96 -2.41 -10.37 4.62
N ALA A 97 -3.10 -9.45 3.93
CA ALA A 97 -4.53 -9.23 4.12
C ALA A 97 -5.35 -10.48 3.77
N LEU A 98 -5.04 -11.11 2.63
CA LEU A 98 -5.71 -12.36 2.20
C LEU A 98 -5.46 -13.50 3.18
N ALA A 99 -4.21 -13.69 3.63
CA ALA A 99 -3.89 -14.69 4.64
C ALA A 99 -4.68 -14.43 5.93
N ARG A 100 -4.73 -13.18 6.41
CA ARG A 100 -5.45 -12.83 7.63
C ARG A 100 -6.97 -13.05 7.52
N MET A 101 -7.56 -12.84 6.33
CA MET A 101 -8.96 -13.17 6.05
C MET A 101 -9.21 -14.68 6.01
N LEU A 102 -8.34 -15.42 5.33
CA LEU A 102 -8.51 -16.85 5.10
C LEU A 102 -8.33 -17.65 6.39
N PHE A 103 -7.37 -17.25 7.22
CA PHE A 103 -7.08 -17.83 8.53
C PHE A 103 -7.77 -17.10 9.69
N ALA A 104 -8.74 -16.22 9.43
CA ALA A 104 -9.57 -15.66 10.49
C ALA A 104 -10.34 -16.80 11.18
N PRO A 105 -10.43 -16.79 12.53
CA PRO A 105 -11.20 -17.79 13.27
C PRO A 105 -12.60 -17.95 12.67
N ARG A 106 -13.04 -19.19 12.47
CA ARG A 106 -14.42 -19.46 12.07
C ARG A 106 -15.22 -19.77 13.32
N PRO A 107 -16.43 -19.21 13.44
CA PRO A 107 -17.22 -19.37 14.63
C PRO A 107 -18.06 -20.66 14.65
#